data_AF-A0A8J4HBN0-F1
#
_entry.id   AF-A0A8J4HBN0-F1
#
_cell.length_a   1.000
_cell.length_b   1.000
_cell.length_c   1.000
_cell.angle_alpha   90.00
_cell.angle_beta   90.00
_cell.angle_gamma   90.00
#
_symmetry.space_group_name_H-M   'P 1'
#
loop_
_entity.id
_entity.type
_entity.pdbx_description
1 polymer ?
#
loop_
_entity_poly.entity_id
_entity_poly.type
_entity_poly.pdbx_seq_one_letter_code
_entity_poly.pdbx_strand_id
1 'polypeptide(L)'
;MAEKHILHLLSPLKHASPFDVHMALDAGYDAVMPYNNVTLDDITPLVQDAIFSRPPKAGVRTGIFFAGKDALVALDMMEIAKKAMVPPFKVSLFADPAGSFTTAAAMVARAEK
;
A
#
# COMPACT_ATOMS: atom_id res chain seq x y z
N MET A 1 -22.95 2.27 -5.88
CA MET A 1 -21.86 2.77 -5.00
C MET A 1 -20.83 3.46 -5.88
N ALA A 2 -20.32 4.61 -5.46
CA ALA A 2 -19.26 5.30 -6.20
C ALA A 2 -18.00 4.42 -6.26
N GLU A 3 -17.38 4.38 -7.44
CA GLU A 3 -16.44 3.35 -7.82
C GLU A 3 -14.98 3.81 -7.63
N LYS A 4 -14.74 4.43 -6.47
CA LYS A 4 -13.53 5.20 -6.11
C LYS A 4 -12.26 4.36 -5.96
N HIS A 5 -11.13 4.93 -6.36
CA HIS A 5 -9.78 4.43 -6.14
C HIS A 5 -9.25 4.94 -4.79
N ILE A 6 -9.04 4.03 -3.84
CA ILE A 6 -8.63 4.38 -2.47
C ILE A 6 -7.28 3.72 -2.19
N LEU A 7 -6.32 4.50 -1.71
CA LEU A 7 -5.03 4.00 -1.24
C LEU A 7 -4.94 4.10 0.28
N HIS A 8 -4.79 2.98 0.97
CA HIS A 8 -4.41 2.97 2.39
C HIS A 8 -2.89 2.94 2.48
N LEU A 9 -2.30 4.01 2.99
CA LEU A 9 -0.85 4.12 3.18
C LEU A 9 -0.53 3.72 4.61
N LEU A 10 0.10 2.56 4.78
CA LEU A 10 0.51 2.04 6.08
C LEU A 10 1.99 2.31 6.30
N SER A 11 2.32 3.06 7.36
CA SER A 11 3.69 3.43 7.68
C SER A 11 4.03 3.09 9.13
N PRO A 12 5.18 2.46 9.40
CA PRO A 12 5.69 2.28 10.77
C PRO A 12 6.21 3.58 11.38
N LEU A 13 6.32 4.65 10.59
CA LEU A 13 6.84 5.93 11.06
C LEU A 13 5.75 6.77 11.74
N LYS A 14 6.19 7.70 12.58
CA LYS A 14 5.33 8.69 13.23
C LYS A 14 4.52 9.54 12.25
N HIS A 15 5.08 9.77 11.06
CA HIS A 15 4.43 10.51 9.99
C HIS A 15 4.59 9.75 8.68
N ALA A 16 3.49 9.62 7.95
CA ALA A 16 3.49 9.26 6.54
C ALA A 16 4.26 10.31 5.73
N SER A 17 4.97 9.86 4.70
CA SER A 17 5.73 10.74 3.83
C SER A 17 4.77 11.60 3.00
N PRO A 18 4.89 12.94 3.01
CA PRO A 18 4.13 13.79 2.09
C PRO A 18 4.43 13.47 0.63
N PHE A 19 5.64 13.00 0.32
CA PHE A 19 6.02 12.57 -1.03
C PHE A 19 5.14 11.41 -1.51
N ASP A 20 4.94 10.40 -0.66
CA ASP A 20 4.11 9.24 -0.98
C ASP A 20 2.65 9.63 -1.22
N VAL A 21 2.14 10.60 -0.45
CA VAL A 21 0.79 11.13 -0.60
C VAL A 21 0.63 11.89 -1.92
N HIS A 22 1.57 12.78 -2.25
CA HIS A 22 1.55 13.50 -3.53
C HIS A 22 1.62 12.53 -4.70
N MET A 23 2.59 11.60 -4.68
CA MET A 23 2.77 10.59 -5.72
C MET A 23 1.50 9.80 -5.98
N ALA A 24 0.81 9.37 -4.91
CA ALA A 24 -0.43 8.61 -5.04
C ALA A 24 -1.57 9.45 -5.65
N LEU A 25 -1.74 10.70 -5.23
CA LEU A 25 -2.77 11.58 -5.79
C LEU A 25 -2.47 11.93 -7.26
N ASP A 26 -1.22 12.23 -7.59
CA ASP A 26 -0.78 12.51 -8.96
C ASP A 26 -0.91 11.28 -9.87
N ALA A 27 -0.81 10.07 -9.32
CA ALA A 27 -1.07 8.82 -10.01
C ALA A 27 -2.57 8.55 -10.26
N GLY A 28 -3.48 9.40 -9.76
CA GLY A 28 -4.92 9.33 -10.04
C GLY A 28 -5.75 8.59 -8.99
N TYR A 29 -5.23 8.35 -7.79
CA TYR A 29 -6.08 7.88 -6.68
C TYR A 29 -7.07 8.97 -6.26
N ASP A 30 -8.34 8.60 -6.01
CA ASP A 30 -9.36 9.54 -5.55
C ASP A 30 -9.16 9.95 -4.08
N ALA A 31 -8.56 9.06 -3.27
CA ALA A 31 -8.31 9.29 -1.86
C ALA A 31 -7.09 8.51 -1.38
N VAL A 32 -6.32 9.12 -0.48
CA VAL A 32 -5.17 8.52 0.19
C VAL A 32 -5.37 8.64 1.69
N MET A 33 -5.39 7.51 2.40
CA MET A 33 -5.62 7.42 3.84
C MET A 33 -4.35 6.96 4.54
N PRO A 34 -3.59 7.86 5.19
CA PRO A 34 -2.37 7.50 5.90
C PRO A 34 -2.66 6.95 7.30
N TYR A 35 -1.95 5.88 7.65
CA TYR A 35 -1.91 5.27 8.97
C TYR A 35 -0.45 5.32 9.44
N ASN A 36 -0.24 5.91 10.61
CA ASN A 36 1.09 6.15 11.18
C ASN A 36 1.33 5.23 12.38
N ASN A 37 2.60 4.95 12.66
CA ASN A 37 3.02 4.03 13.73
C ASN A 37 2.39 2.63 13.61
N VAL A 38 2.14 2.16 12.40
CA VAL A 38 1.58 0.83 12.15
C VAL A 38 2.63 -0.22 12.48
N THR A 39 2.24 -1.21 13.28
CA THR A 39 3.08 -2.36 13.63
C THR A 39 2.70 -3.59 12.81
N LEU A 40 3.49 -4.66 12.89
CA LEU A 40 3.20 -5.91 12.18
C LEU A 40 1.87 -6.54 12.63
N ASP A 41 1.53 -6.41 13.91
CA ASP A 41 0.30 -6.96 14.49
C ASP A 41 -0.96 -6.24 13.99
N ASP A 42 -0.82 -4.98 13.56
CA ASP A 42 -1.92 -4.17 13.02
C ASP A 42 -2.26 -4.53 11.57
N ILE A 43 -1.37 -5.20 10.84
CA ILE A 43 -1.54 -5.42 9.39
C ILE A 43 -2.75 -6.31 9.10
N THR A 44 -2.87 -7.45 9.77
CA THR A 44 -3.98 -8.39 9.54
C THR A 44 -5.35 -7.72 9.75
N PRO A 45 -5.63 -7.07 10.90
CA PRO A 45 -6.93 -6.44 11.10
C PRO A 45 -7.19 -5.30 10.09
N LEU A 46 -6.19 -4.48 9.76
CA LEU A 46 -6.36 -3.40 8.77
C LEU A 46 -6.67 -3.94 7.36
N VAL A 47 -6.00 -5.02 6.94
CA VAL A 47 -6.25 -5.65 5.65
C VAL A 47 -7.65 -6.28 5.63
N GLN A 48 -8.04 -6.96 6.69
CA GLN A 48 -9.36 -7.61 6.78
C GLN A 48 -10.50 -6.58 6.74
N ASP A 49 -10.33 -5.44 7.43
CA ASP A 49 -11.29 -4.34 7.36
C ASP A 49 -11.40 -3.76 5.92
N ALA A 50 -10.26 -3.61 5.23
CA ALA A 50 -10.23 -3.13 3.85
C ALA A 50 -10.89 -4.11 2.85
N ILE A 51 -10.67 -5.42 2.99
CA ILE A 51 -11.22 -6.41 2.03
C ILE A 51 -12.71 -6.68 2.22
N PHE A 52 -13.24 -6.57 3.46
CA PHE A 52 -14.65 -6.85 3.76
C PHE A 52 -15.56 -5.62 3.69
N SER A 53 -15.02 -4.41 3.73
CA SER A 53 -15.79 -3.17 3.61
C SER A 53 -16.28 -2.86 2.19
N ARG A 54 -15.80 -3.58 1.17
CA ARG A 54 -16.19 -3.38 -0.24
C ARG A 54 -16.47 -4.72 -0.94
N PRO A 55 -17.37 -4.75 -1.94
CA PRO A 55 -17.62 -5.98 -2.70
C PRO A 55 -16.37 -6.42 -3.48
N PRO A 56 -16.17 -7.72 -3.75
CA PRO A 56 -14.96 -8.24 -4.40
C PRO A 56 -14.56 -7.52 -5.70
N LYS A 57 -15.55 -7.14 -6.53
CA LYS A 57 -15.33 -6.39 -7.77
C LYS A 57 -14.69 -5.00 -7.58
N ALA A 58 -14.90 -4.39 -6.42
CA ALA A 58 -14.35 -3.09 -6.06
C ALA A 58 -13.03 -3.21 -5.27
N GLY A 59 -12.70 -4.40 -4.75
CA GLY A 59 -11.46 -4.65 -4.03
C GLY A 59 -10.21 -4.37 -4.86
N VAL A 60 -10.26 -4.62 -6.18
CA VAL A 60 -9.17 -4.27 -7.12
C VAL A 60 -8.91 -2.76 -7.24
N ARG A 61 -9.84 -1.93 -6.76
CA ARG A 61 -9.74 -0.45 -6.72
C ARG A 61 -9.36 0.08 -5.34
N THR A 62 -9.12 -0.81 -4.38
CA THR A 62 -8.48 -0.48 -3.11
C THR A 62 -7.05 -0.97 -3.18
N GLY A 63 -6.11 -0.07 -2.91
CA GLY A 63 -4.70 -0.37 -2.75
C GLY A 63 -4.27 -0.27 -1.29
N ILE A 64 -3.30 -1.07 -0.89
CA ILE A 64 -2.54 -0.89 0.34
C ILE A 64 -1.08 -0.66 -0.04
N PHE A 65 -0.54 0.48 0.39
CA PHE A 65 0.85 0.85 0.21
C PHE A 65 1.60 0.78 1.54
N PHE A 66 2.59 -0.12 1.62
CA PHE A 66 3.53 -0.21 2.74
C PHE A 66 4.68 0.78 2.53
N ALA A 67 4.57 1.92 3.20
CA ALA A 67 5.56 2.98 3.21
C ALA A 67 6.54 2.79 4.39
N GLY A 68 7.53 3.68 4.49
CA GLY A 68 8.50 3.67 5.59
C GLY A 68 9.92 3.90 5.10
N LYS A 69 10.90 3.48 5.90
CA LYS A 69 12.33 3.59 5.58
C LYS A 69 13.06 2.24 5.53
N ASP A 70 12.50 1.22 6.16
CA ASP A 70 13.09 -0.11 6.24
C ASP A 70 12.43 -1.05 5.22
N ALA A 71 13.24 -1.58 4.31
CA ALA A 71 12.80 -2.48 3.27
C ALA A 71 12.31 -3.83 3.80
N LEU A 72 12.97 -4.37 4.81
CA LEU A 72 12.62 -5.68 5.36
C LEU A 72 11.28 -5.60 6.09
N VAL A 73 11.09 -4.55 6.90
CA VAL A 73 9.82 -4.33 7.61
C VAL A 73 8.66 -4.17 6.63
N ALA A 74 8.84 -3.40 5.55
CA ALA A 74 7.78 -3.23 4.55
C ALA A 74 7.45 -4.54 3.81
N LEU A 75 8.45 -5.38 3.53
CA LEU A 75 8.25 -6.70 2.94
C LEU A 75 7.54 -7.66 3.90
N ASP A 76 7.90 -7.64 5.19
CA ASP A 76 7.22 -8.44 6.23
C ASP A 76 5.74 -8.03 6.35
N MET A 77 5.45 -6.72 6.38
CA MET A 77 4.08 -6.21 6.34
C MET A 77 3.32 -6.70 5.09
N MET A 78 3.96 -6.65 3.92
CA MET A 78 3.35 -7.10 2.67
C MET A 78 3.05 -8.61 2.68
N GLU A 79 3.94 -9.44 3.22
CA GLU A 79 3.72 -10.89 3.34
C GLU A 79 2.59 -11.23 4.33
N ILE A 80 2.51 -10.52 5.47
CA ILE A 80 1.39 -10.66 6.40
C ILE A 80 0.07 -10.27 5.71
N ALA A 81 0.07 -9.16 4.98
CA ALA A 81 -1.11 -8.69 4.26
C ALA A 81 -1.60 -9.68 3.19
N LYS A 82 -0.68 -10.31 2.44
CA LYS A 82 -1.03 -11.37 1.48
C LYS A 82 -1.74 -12.55 2.18
N LYS A 83 -1.24 -12.97 3.34
CA LYS A 83 -1.83 -14.06 4.13
C LYS A 83 -3.19 -13.70 4.74
N ALA A 84 -3.43 -12.42 5.00
CA ALA A 84 -4.68 -11.92 5.57
C ALA A 84 -5.85 -11.86 4.56
N MET A 85 -5.59 -11.99 3.25
CA MET A 85 -6.64 -12.00 2.23
C MET A 85 -7.46 -13.30 2.23
N VAL A 86 -8.75 -13.19 1.90
CA VAL A 86 -9.68 -14.33 1.87
C VAL A 86 -10.41 -14.34 0.52
N PRO A 87 -10.05 -15.21 -0.45
CA PRO A 87 -10.72 -15.24 -1.75
C PRO A 87 -12.25 -15.39 -1.63
N PRO A 88 -13.06 -14.64 -2.41
CA PRO A 88 -12.66 -13.72 -3.49
C PRO A 88 -12.31 -12.29 -3.02
N PHE A 89 -12.30 -12.00 -1.72
CA PHE A 89 -12.01 -10.69 -1.13
C PHE A 89 -10.50 -10.43 -1.09
N LYS A 90 -10.05 -9.55 -1.98
CA LYS A 90 -8.64 -9.16 -2.13
C LYS A 90 -8.52 -7.68 -2.52
N VAL A 91 -7.35 -7.12 -2.25
CA VAL A 91 -6.95 -5.76 -2.62
C VAL A 91 -5.59 -5.77 -3.30
N SER A 92 -5.22 -4.67 -3.95
CA SER A 92 -3.89 -4.52 -4.54
C SER A 92 -2.87 -4.15 -3.45
N LEU A 93 -1.68 -4.75 -3.48
CA LEU A 93 -0.61 -4.47 -2.52
C LEU A 93 0.61 -3.87 -3.22
N PHE A 94 1.24 -2.88 -2.60
CA PHE A 94 2.45 -2.22 -3.08
C PHE A 94 3.36 -1.86 -1.90
N ALA A 95 4.68 -1.96 -2.07
CA ALA A 95 5.66 -1.55 -1.07
C ALA A 95 6.77 -0.75 -1.77
N ASP A 96 7.24 0.33 -1.16
CA ASP A 96 8.32 1.18 -1.67
C ASP A 96 8.91 2.06 -0.55
N PRO A 97 9.61 1.45 0.41
CA PRO A 97 10.17 2.19 1.53
C PRO A 97 11.28 3.12 1.05
N ALA A 98 11.14 4.41 1.40
CA ALA A 98 12.02 5.50 1.02
C ALA A 98 12.30 5.59 -0.49
N GLY A 99 11.38 5.13 -1.34
CA GLY A 99 11.57 5.14 -2.79
C GLY A 99 12.59 4.12 -3.31
N SER A 100 12.99 3.13 -2.50
CA SER A 100 14.06 2.19 -2.85
C SER A 100 13.72 1.32 -4.07
N PHE A 101 12.48 0.87 -4.20
CA PHE A 101 12.06 -0.02 -5.30
C PHE A 101 11.77 0.77 -6.57
N THR A 102 11.17 1.96 -6.46
CA THR A 102 10.99 2.86 -7.61
C THR A 102 12.32 3.37 -8.15
N THR A 103 13.29 3.66 -7.28
CA THR A 103 14.66 4.01 -7.68
C THR A 103 15.35 2.85 -8.40
N ALA A 104 15.22 1.62 -7.90
CA ALA A 104 15.76 0.43 -8.55
C ALA A 104 15.14 0.22 -9.95
N ALA A 105 13.82 0.38 -10.08
CA ALA A 105 13.14 0.30 -11.37
C ALA A 105 13.62 1.37 -12.36
N ALA A 106 13.82 2.61 -11.89
CA ALA A 106 14.37 3.69 -12.71
C ALA A 106 15.80 3.41 -13.19
N MET A 107 16.63 2.79 -12.34
CA MET A 107 17.98 2.36 -12.70
C MET A 107 17.98 1.30 -13.80
N VAL A 108 17.12 0.28 -13.70
CA VAL A 108 16.98 -0.75 -14.75
C VAL A 108 16.53 -0.12 -16.06
N ALA A 109 15.49 0.72 -16.04
CA ALA A 109 14.99 1.41 -17.23
C ALA A 109 16.05 2.32 -17.90
N ARG A 110 17.00 2.84 -17.12
CA ARG A 110 18.13 3.62 -17.65
C ARG A 110 19.23 2.74 -18.24
N ALA A 111 19.50 1.58 -17.64
CA ALA A 111 20.53 0.64 -18.08
C ALA A 111 20.11 -0.20 -19.30
N GLU A 112 18.81 -0.41 -19.50
CA GLU A 112 18.25 -1.12 -20.66
C GLU A 112 18.16 -0.25 -21.94
N LYS A 113 18.56 1.03 -21.88
CA LYS A 113 18.72 1.92 -23.04
C LYS A 113 20.14 1.87 -23.59
#